data_AF-A0A7L5DJ72-F1
#
_entry.id   AF-A0A7L5DJ72-F1
#
_cell.length_a   1.000
_cell.length_b   1.000
_cell.length_c   1.000
_cell.angle_alpha   90.00
_cell.angle_beta   90.00
_cell.angle_gamma   90.00
#
_symmetry.space_group_name_H-M   'P 1'
#
loop_
_entity.id
_entity.type
_entity.pdbx_description
1 polymer ?
#
loop_
_entity_poly.entity_id
_entity_poly.type
_entity_poly.pdbx_seq_one_letter_code
_entity_poly.pdbx_strand_id
1 'polypeptide(L)'
;MTRDELINSREYWITKIQLDLFAQIEQYMADNKLSRTQLAEQLGVTKGYISQVLNGDFDHKISKLVDLSLAIGKVPTITYGELPAQPDVTDTSDETRYIGQRTIGSHTPASKAS
;
A
#
# COMPACT_ATOMS: atom_id res chain seq x y z
N MET A 1 5.75 -8.89 -4.88
CA MET A 1 5.57 -7.46 -4.66
C MET A 1 6.13 -7.14 -3.28
N THR A 2 7.03 -6.18 -3.19
CA THR A 2 7.64 -5.74 -1.92
C THR A 2 6.71 -4.75 -1.20
N ARG A 3 6.97 -4.50 0.09
CA ARG A 3 6.24 -3.49 0.87
C ARG A 3 6.32 -2.11 0.22
N ASP A 4 7.50 -1.76 -0.30
CA ASP A 4 7.76 -0.45 -0.89
C ASP A 4 7.05 -0.28 -2.23
N GLU A 5 6.95 -1.35 -3.02
CA GLU A 5 6.15 -1.34 -4.25
C GLU A 5 4.65 -1.14 -3.95
N LEU A 6 4.13 -1.77 -2.88
CA LEU A 6 2.71 -1.68 -2.50
C LEU A 6 2.32 -0.27 -2.07
N ILE A 7 3.06 0.35 -1.16
CA ILE A 7 2.75 1.69 -0.63
C ILE A 7 2.92 2.80 -1.67
N ASN A 8 3.69 2.55 -2.73
CA ASN A 8 3.78 3.46 -3.88
C ASN A 8 2.70 3.19 -4.94
N SER A 9 1.86 2.16 -4.78
CA SER A 9 0.78 1.86 -5.71
C SER A 9 -0.50 2.64 -5.38
N ARG A 10 -1.16 3.14 -6.42
CA ARG A 10 -2.47 3.81 -6.31
C ARG A 10 -3.53 2.84 -5.79
N GLU A 11 -3.52 1.63 -6.33
CA GLU A 11 -4.51 0.59 -6.10
C GLU A 11 -4.53 0.20 -4.62
N TYR A 12 -3.35 0.10 -3.97
CA TYR A 12 -3.25 -0.18 -2.54
C TYR A 12 -4.04 0.83 -1.69
N TRP A 13 -3.87 2.12 -1.94
CA TRP A 13 -4.54 3.17 -1.15
C TRP A 13 -6.04 3.22 -1.43
N ILE A 14 -6.46 3.03 -2.68
CA ILE A 14 -7.88 2.93 -3.05
C ILE A 14 -8.52 1.75 -2.32
N THR A 15 -7.93 0.56 -2.41
CA THR A 15 -8.45 -0.64 -1.75
C THR A 15 -8.48 -0.48 -0.23
N LYS A 16 -7.44 0.10 0.37
CA LYS A 16 -7.41 0.38 1.80
C LYS A 16 -8.59 1.25 2.25
N ILE A 17 -8.83 2.36 1.56
CA ILE A 17 -9.94 3.27 1.84
C ILE A 17 -11.30 2.57 1.66
N GLN A 18 -11.44 1.75 0.62
CA GLN A 18 -12.66 0.98 0.38
C GLN A 18 -12.92 -0.04 1.49
N LEU A 19 -11.89 -0.80 1.89
CA LEU A 19 -12.00 -1.78 2.97
C LEU A 19 -12.38 -1.14 4.30
N ASP A 20 -11.78 0.01 4.63
CA ASP A 20 -12.10 0.75 5.85
C ASP A 20 -13.58 1.18 5.84
N LEU A 21 -14.08 1.73 4.73
CA LEU A 21 -15.49 2.10 4.59
C LEU A 21 -16.42 0.87 4.69
N PHE A 22 -16.07 -0.24 4.05
CA PHE A 22 -16.89 -1.45 4.06
C PHE A 22 -17.01 -2.02 5.47
N ALA A 23 -15.90 -2.05 6.22
CA ALA A 23 -15.91 -2.46 7.62
C ALA A 23 -16.84 -1.57 8.46
N GLN A 24 -16.85 -0.25 8.24
CA GLN A 24 -17.78 0.64 8.95
C GLN A 24 -19.24 0.36 8.59
N ILE A 25 -19.55 0.12 7.32
CA ILE A 25 -20.91 -0.19 6.86
C ILE A 25 -21.36 -1.55 7.40
N GLU A 26 -20.52 -2.58 7.34
CA GLU A 26 -20.85 -3.91 7.86
C GLU A 26 -21.08 -3.88 9.37
N GLN A 27 -20.24 -3.17 10.12
CA GLN A 27 -20.43 -2.99 11.56
C GLN A 27 -21.76 -2.29 11.85
N TYR A 28 -22.05 -1.19 11.14
CA TYR A 28 -23.31 -0.48 11.29
C TYR A 28 -24.52 -1.39 10.99
N MET A 29 -24.45 -2.20 9.93
CA MET A 29 -25.50 -3.16 9.61
C MET A 29 -25.66 -4.23 10.69
N ALA A 30 -24.56 -4.76 11.23
CA ALA A 30 -24.58 -5.75 12.29
C ALA A 30 -25.21 -5.20 13.59
N ASP A 31 -24.78 -4.01 14.01
CA ASP A 31 -25.26 -3.35 15.23
C ASP A 31 -26.77 -3.05 15.16
N ASN A 32 -27.26 -2.70 13.96
CA ASN A 32 -28.67 -2.37 13.72
C ASN A 32 -29.49 -3.55 13.17
N LYS A 33 -28.89 -4.74 13.02
CA LYS A 33 -29.54 -5.95 12.45
C LYS A 33 -30.19 -5.70 11.09
N LEU A 34 -29.51 -4.93 10.24
CA LEU A 34 -30.00 -4.55 8.91
C LEU A 34 -29.53 -5.53 7.83
N SER A 35 -30.45 -5.90 6.94
CA SER A 35 -30.09 -6.47 5.64
C SER A 35 -29.62 -5.39 4.67
N ARG A 36 -28.94 -5.79 3.57
CA ARG A 36 -28.52 -4.86 2.51
C ARG A 36 -29.71 -4.09 1.89
N THR A 37 -30.88 -4.73 1.82
CA THR A 37 -32.11 -4.10 1.32
C THR A 37 -32.59 -3.01 2.28
N GLN A 38 -32.64 -3.31 3.59
CA GLN A 38 -33.07 -2.33 4.60
C GLN A 38 -32.08 -1.18 4.73
N LEU A 39 -30.78 -1.44 4.59
CA LEU A 39 -29.78 -0.38 4.51
C LEU A 39 -30.06 0.52 3.30
N ALA A 40 -30.30 -0.04 2.12
CA ALA A 40 -30.59 0.75 0.92
C ALA A 40 -31.82 1.65 1.09
N GLU A 41 -32.91 1.11 1.68
CA GLU A 41 -34.12 1.86 2.02
C GLU A 41 -33.81 3.00 2.99
N GLN A 42 -33.05 2.74 4.05
CA GLN A 42 -32.69 3.74 5.04
C GLN A 42 -31.82 4.87 4.44
N LEU A 43 -30.91 4.54 3.51
CA LEU A 43 -30.05 5.53 2.86
C LEU A 43 -30.71 6.22 1.67
N GLY A 44 -31.95 5.85 1.29
CA GLY A 44 -32.65 6.43 0.14
C GLY A 44 -31.99 6.10 -1.21
N VAL A 45 -31.30 4.96 -1.30
CA VAL A 45 -30.58 4.51 -2.50
C VAL A 45 -31.11 3.16 -2.99
N THR A 46 -30.69 2.73 -4.17
CA THR A 46 -31.10 1.42 -4.70
C THR A 46 -30.34 0.29 -4.01
N LYS A 47 -30.97 -0.88 -3.89
CA LYS A 47 -30.30 -2.12 -3.42
C LYS A 47 -29.09 -2.49 -4.29
N GLY A 48 -29.19 -2.24 -5.61
CA GLY A 48 -28.11 -2.46 -6.56
C GLY A 48 -26.88 -1.61 -6.23
N TYR A 49 -27.07 -0.34 -5.90
CA TYR A 49 -26.00 0.55 -5.47
C TYR A 49 -25.29 0.05 -4.20
N ILE A 50 -26.04 -0.34 -3.16
CA ILE A 50 -25.44 -0.95 -1.95
C ILE A 50 -24.68 -2.23 -2.26
N SER A 51 -25.18 -3.05 -3.19
CA SER A 51 -24.51 -4.29 -3.57
C SER A 51 -23.21 -4.03 -4.33
N GLN A 52 -23.21 -3.06 -5.25
CA GLN A 52 -22.01 -2.60 -5.95
C GLN A 52 -20.94 -2.10 -4.97
N VAL A 53 -21.35 -1.22 -4.05
CA VAL A 53 -20.47 -0.72 -2.97
C VAL A 53 -19.90 -1.89 -2.19
N LEU A 54 -20.71 -2.77 -1.61
CA LEU A 54 -20.24 -3.87 -0.77
C LEU A 54 -19.47 -4.97 -1.54
N ASN A 55 -19.47 -4.92 -2.88
CA ASN A 55 -18.70 -5.82 -3.73
C ASN A 55 -17.43 -5.16 -4.30
N GLY A 56 -17.10 -3.92 -3.90
CA GLY A 56 -15.90 -3.22 -4.37
C GLY A 56 -16.06 -2.44 -5.68
N ASP A 57 -17.23 -2.50 -6.30
CA ASP A 57 -17.53 -1.89 -7.61
C ASP A 57 -18.13 -0.48 -7.43
N PHE A 58 -17.35 0.44 -6.86
CA PHE A 58 -17.75 1.83 -6.68
C PHE A 58 -16.73 2.77 -7.33
N ASP A 59 -17.23 3.74 -8.11
CA ASP A 59 -16.50 4.61 -9.06
C ASP A 59 -15.57 5.66 -8.42
N HIS A 60 -14.92 5.32 -7.30
CA HIS A 60 -13.88 6.07 -6.57
C HIS A 60 -14.21 7.53 -6.24
N LYS A 61 -15.45 7.99 -6.44
CA LYS A 61 -15.82 9.37 -6.18
C LYS A 61 -15.84 9.60 -4.68
N ILE A 62 -14.97 10.48 -4.20
CA ILE A 62 -14.90 10.89 -2.80
C ILE A 62 -16.29 11.32 -2.29
N SER A 63 -17.08 11.99 -3.13
CA SER A 63 -18.46 12.38 -2.79
C SER A 63 -19.33 11.20 -2.34
N LYS A 64 -19.21 10.03 -2.98
CA LYS A 64 -19.98 8.83 -2.60
C LYS A 64 -19.48 8.18 -1.32
N LEU A 65 -18.17 8.19 -1.09
CA LEU A 65 -17.61 7.78 0.20
C LEU A 65 -18.14 8.66 1.34
N VAL A 66 -18.19 9.98 1.11
CA VAL A 66 -18.71 10.95 2.08
C VAL A 66 -20.20 10.72 2.33
N ASP A 67 -21.01 10.62 1.27
CA ASP A 67 -22.46 10.33 1.37
C ASP A 67 -22.70 9.09 2.24
N LEU A 68 -22.00 7.99 1.96
CA LEU A 68 -22.15 6.73 2.70
C LEU A 68 -21.71 6.86 4.15
N SER A 69 -20.57 7.51 4.41
CA SER A 69 -20.05 7.73 5.77
C SER A 69 -21.07 8.50 6.61
N LEU A 70 -21.60 9.60 6.08
CA LEU A 70 -22.60 10.41 6.77
C LEU A 70 -23.89 9.63 7.04
N ALA A 71 -24.31 8.81 6.07
CA ALA A 71 -25.54 8.04 6.15
C ALA A 71 -25.50 6.95 7.25
N ILE A 72 -24.31 6.45 7.59
CA ILE A 72 -24.09 5.54 8.74
C ILE A 72 -23.67 6.28 10.02
N GLY A 73 -23.83 7.62 10.07
CA GLY A 73 -23.53 8.44 11.25
C GLY A 73 -22.04 8.62 11.53
N LYS A 74 -21.19 8.51 10.51
CA LYS A 74 -19.73 8.67 10.60
C LYS A 74 -19.26 9.90 9.84
N VAL A 75 -18.14 10.48 10.28
CA VAL A 75 -17.46 11.55 9.55
C VAL A 75 -16.15 10.98 8.98
N PRO A 76 -15.92 11.05 7.66
CA PRO A 76 -14.67 10.57 7.08
C PRO A 76 -13.52 11.50 7.49
N THR A 77 -12.40 10.92 7.89
CA THR A 77 -11.17 11.66 8.23
C THR A 77 -10.04 11.18 7.33
N ILE A 78 -9.41 12.09 6.60
CA ILE A 78 -8.24 11.80 5.75
C ILE A 78 -7.02 12.46 6.36
N THR A 79 -5.98 11.67 6.63
CA THR A 79 -4.68 12.13 7.14
C THR A 79 -3.57 11.71 6.18
N TYR A 80 -2.55 12.54 6.01
CA TYR A 80 -1.43 12.30 5.10
C TYR A 80 -0.16 11.96 5.89
N GLY A 81 0.57 10.96 5.42
CA GLY A 81 1.90 10.61 5.89
C GLY A 81 2.93 10.78 4.79
N GLU A 82 4.21 10.70 5.16
CA GLU A 82 5.30 10.73 4.18
C GLU A 82 5.39 9.41 3.42
N LEU A 83 5.66 9.49 2.12
CA LEU A 83 6.10 8.33 1.35
C LEU A 83 7.55 8.02 1.74
N PRO A 84 7.92 6.74 1.93
CA PRO A 84 9.32 6.42 2.19
C PRO A 84 10.18 6.85 1.00
N ALA A 85 11.32 7.46 1.30
CA ALA A 85 12.30 7.83 0.29
C ALA A 85 12.69 6.58 -0.50
N GLN A 86 12.58 6.64 -1.83
CA GLN A 86 13.22 5.64 -2.67
C GLN A 86 14.73 5.71 -2.43
N PRO A 87 15.43 4.58 -2.21
CA PRO A 87 16.87 4.61 -2.09
C PRO A 87 17.42 5.19 -3.38
N ASP A 88 18.15 6.31 -3.26
CA ASP A 88 18.82 6.96 -4.36
C ASP A 88 19.82 5.97 -4.96
N VAL A 89 19.50 5.43 -6.13
CA VAL A 89 20.40 4.55 -6.89
C VAL A 89 21.43 5.43 -7.61
N THR A 90 22.20 6.20 -6.85
CA THR A 90 23.36 6.96 -7.36
C THR A 90 24.58 6.77 -6.47
N ASP A 91 24.93 5.52 -6.16
CA ASP A 91 26.34 5.20 -5.95
C ASP A 91 26.68 3.78 -6.41
N THR A 92 27.05 3.67 -7.68
CA THR A 92 27.75 2.48 -8.23
C THR A 92 29.14 2.86 -8.71
N SER A 93 29.79 3.78 -8.00
CA SER A 93 31.11 4.28 -8.39
C SER A 93 32.23 3.91 -7.42
N ASP A 94 32.22 2.73 -6.80
CA ASP A 94 33.39 2.31 -5.99
C ASP A 94 33.68 0.79 -5.92
N GLU A 95 33.31 -0.01 -6.93
CA GLU A 95 33.70 -1.44 -6.98
C GLU A 95 34.84 -1.81 -7.96
N THR A 96 35.51 -0.85 -8.59
CA THR A 96 36.65 -1.17 -9.50
C THR A 96 38.04 -0.90 -8.94
N ARG A 97 38.20 -0.53 -7.65
CA ARG A 97 39.51 -0.19 -7.06
C ARG A 97 40.19 -1.26 -6.20
N TYR A 98 39.69 -2.50 -6.15
CA TYR A 98 40.31 -3.57 -5.33
C TYR A 98 41.07 -4.67 -6.11
N ILE A 99 41.17 -4.59 -7.43
CA ILE A 99 41.96 -5.55 -8.25
C ILE A 99 43.25 -4.91 -8.81
N GLY A 100 43.95 -4.10 -8.01
CA GLY A 100 45.12 -3.33 -8.48
C GLY A 100 46.39 -3.42 -7.64
N GLN A 101 46.45 -4.21 -6.56
CA GLN A 101 47.66 -4.32 -5.73
C GLN A 101 47.92 -5.74 -5.23
N ARG A 102 48.28 -6.66 -6.13
CA ARG A 102 49.22 -7.75 -5.83
C ARG A 102 50.01 -8.10 -7.08
N THR A 103 51.07 -7.34 -7.33
CA THR A 103 52.20 -7.85 -8.12
C THR A 103 53.47 -7.80 -7.28
N ILE A 104 54.17 -8.94 -7.33
CA ILE A 104 55.62 -9.16 -7.31
C ILE A 104 56.45 -8.80 -6.06
N GLY A 105 56.98 -9.86 -5.44
CA GLY A 105 58.06 -9.80 -4.46
C GLY A 105 58.66 -11.17 -4.11
N SER A 106 58.93 -12.04 -5.09
CA SER A 106 59.80 -13.21 -4.88
C SER A 106 61.20 -12.90 -5.42
N HIS A 107 62.08 -12.46 -4.53
CA HIS A 107 63.53 -12.38 -4.76
C HIS A 107 64.21 -13.59 -4.08
N THR A 108 64.80 -14.48 -4.87
CA THR A 108 65.77 -15.53 -4.49
C THR A 108 67.12 -14.86 -4.14
N PRO A 109 68.01 -15.44 -3.30
CA PRO A 109 69.00 -16.42 -3.82
C PRO A 109 69.52 -17.53 -2.84
N ALA A 110 69.80 -18.70 -3.44
CA ALA A 110 70.94 -19.64 -3.30
C ALA A 110 71.55 -20.08 -1.93
N SER A 111 71.67 -21.41 -1.71
CA SER A 111 72.91 -22.23 -1.91
C SER A 111 73.14 -23.40 -0.92
N LYS A 112 73.79 -24.45 -1.45
CA LYS A 112 74.56 -25.59 -0.85
C LYS A 112 73.77 -26.88 -0.58
N ALA A 113 73.93 -27.93 -1.40
CA ALA A 113 75.06 -28.87 -1.50
C ALA A 113 75.00 -29.99 -0.45
N SER A 114 74.61 -31.19 -0.90
CA SER A 114 75.22 -32.50 -0.60
C SER A 114 74.48 -33.60 -1.35
#